data_AF-A0A3A8G2I1-F1
#
_entry.id   AF-A0A3A8G2I1-F1
#
_cell.length_a   1.000
_cell.length_b   1.000
_cell.length_c   1.000
_cell.angle_alpha   90.00
_cell.angle_beta   90.00
_cell.angle_gamma   90.00
#
_symmetry.space_group_name_H-M   'P 1'
#
loop_
_entity.id
_entity.type
_entity.pdbx_description
1 polymer ?
#
loop_
_entity_poly.entity_id
_entity_poly.type
_entity_poly.pdbx_seq_one_letter_code
_entity_poly.pdbx_strand_id
1 'polypeptide(L)' 'MKDIVLASYRTNTEADIEADLIVNNEACSFIELITVGGGVQAIDDGMKQLMQNPQATGVVVLHGESLQQLIDAYLRGAEA' A
#
# COMPACT_ATOMS: atom_id res chain seq x y z
N MET A 1 -15.04 8.43 10.09
CA MET A 1 -14.22 7.33 9.55
C MET A 1 -13.07 7.98 8.81
N LYS A 2 -11.84 7.76 9.29
CA LYS A 2 -10.61 8.13 8.59
C LYS A 2 -9.76 6.89 8.64
N ASP A 3 -10.09 5.99 7.74
CA ASP A 3 -9.56 4.64 7.72
C ASP A 3 -8.20 4.72 7.03
N ILE A 4 -7.16 4.43 7.81
CA ILE A 4 -5.81 4.30 7.26
C ILE A 4 -5.78 2.98 6.51
N VAL A 5 -5.29 3.02 5.29
CA VAL A 5 -5.07 1.83 4.47
C VAL A 5 -3.60 1.46 4.60
N LEU A 6 -3.33 0.21 4.96
CA LEU A 6 -2.00 -0.35 4.99
C LEU A 6 -1.91 -1.40 3.88
N ALA A 7 -0.85 -1.30 3.08
CA ALA A 7 -0.57 -2.22 1.99
C ALA A 7 0.82 -2.83 2.20
N SER A 8 0.89 -4.14 2.43
CA SER A 8 2.18 -4.83 2.41
C SER A 8 2.65 -5.00 0.97
N TYR A 9 3.96 -4.98 0.79
CA TYR A 9 4.58 -5.16 -0.52
C TYR A 9 5.81 -6.06 -0.42
N ARG A 10 6.19 -6.65 -1.56
CA ARG A 10 7.46 -7.34 -1.75
C ARG A 10 8.23 -6.70 -2.89
N THR A 11 9.56 -6.76 -2.83
CA THR A 11 10.39 -6.48 -4.00
C THR A 11 10.11 -7.50 -5.10
N ASN A 12 10.01 -7.02 -6.33
CA ASN A 12 9.77 -7.85 -7.49
C ASN A 12 10.97 -8.75 -7.80
N THR A 13 10.64 -9.88 -8.40
CA THR A 13 11.57 -10.86 -8.94
C THR A 13 11.56 -10.79 -10.46
N GLU A 14 12.47 -11.51 -11.12
CA GLU A 14 12.52 -11.57 -12.59
C GLU A 14 11.24 -12.16 -13.22
N ALA A 15 10.40 -12.85 -12.44
CA ALA A 15 9.12 -13.38 -12.91
C ALA A 15 8.01 -12.31 -12.97
N ASP A 16 8.20 -11.17 -12.31
CA ASP A 16 7.20 -10.10 -12.23
C ASP A 16 7.37 -9.15 -13.43
N ILE A 17 6.30 -8.98 -14.22
CA ILE A 17 6.34 -8.26 -15.50
C ILE A 17 6.05 -6.76 -15.32
N GLU A 18 5.26 -6.41 -14.30
CA GLU A 18 4.85 -5.03 -14.00
C GLU A 18 5.03 -4.75 -12.50
N ALA A 19 5.23 -3.47 -12.16
CA ALA A 19 5.35 -3.01 -10.78
C ALA A 19 4.04 -2.32 -10.35
N ASP A 20 3.55 -2.65 -9.15
CA ASP A 20 2.42 -1.94 -8.55
C ASP A 20 2.88 -0.63 -7.88
N LEU A 21 4.12 -0.62 -7.37
CA LEU A 21 4.74 0.57 -6.78
C LEU A 21 6.26 0.54 -6.92
N ILE A 22 6.89 1.71 -6.81
CA ILE A 22 8.35 1.86 -6.72
C ILE A 22 8.71 2.36 -5.33
N VAL A 23 9.59 1.64 -4.63
CA VAL A 23 10.12 2.04 -3.32
C VAL A 23 11.64 2.08 -3.42
N ASN A 24 12.25 3.23 -3.11
CA ASN A 24 13.71 3.41 -3.18
C ASN A 24 14.34 2.96 -4.51
N ASN A 25 13.67 3.26 -5.64
CA ASN A 25 14.04 2.83 -7.00
C ASN A 25 13.95 1.31 -7.27
N GLU A 26 13.34 0.53 -6.38
CA GLU A 26 13.05 -0.88 -6.59
C GLU A 26 11.59 -1.08 -7.00
N ALA A 27 11.37 -1.94 -7.99
CA ALA A 27 10.03 -2.37 -8.39
C ALA A 27 9.45 -3.30 -7.31
N CYS A 28 8.21 -3.04 -6.91
CA CYS A 28 7.53 -3.83 -5.89
C CYS A 28 6.09 -4.14 -6.32
N SER A 29 5.55 -5.20 -5.72
CA SER A 29 4.17 -5.64 -5.88
C SER A 29 3.47 -5.71 -4.54
N PHE A 30 2.19 -5.31 -4.52
CA PHE A 30 1.38 -5.43 -3.32
C PHE A 30 1.07 -6.89 -3.02
N ILE A 31 0.96 -7.22 -1.74
CA ILE A 31 0.61 -8.56 -1.27
C ILE A 31 -0.75 -8.56 -0.59
N GLU A 32 -0.91 -7.73 0.44
CA GLU A 32 -2.11 -7.70 1.27
C GLU A 32 -2.48 -6.26 1.65
N LEU A 33 -3.79 -5.99 1.72
CA LEU A 33 -4.35 -4.70 2.06
C LEU A 33 -5.27 -4.82 3.28
N ILE A 34 -5.10 -3.94 4.27
CA ILE A 34 -6.00 -3.83 5.43
C ILE A 34 -6.38 -2.38 5.71
N THR A 35 -7.51 -2.19 6.39
CA THR A 35 -7.95 -0.90 6.91
C THR A 35 -7.88 -0.89 8.42
N VAL A 36 -7.30 0.17 9.00
CA VAL A 36 -7.18 0.35 10.45
C VAL A 36 -7.65 1.74 10.86
N GLY A 37 -7.88 1.92 12.17
CA GLY A 37 -8.15 3.24 12.73
C GLY A 37 -6.93 4.17 12.68
N GLY A 38 -7.15 5.49 12.65
CA GLY A 38 -6.08 6.49 12.54
C GLY A 38 -5.20 6.71 13.77
N GLY A 39 -5.32 5.87 14.81
CA GLY A 39 -4.45 5.95 15.98
C GLY A 39 -3.10 5.28 15.72
N VAL A 40 -2.01 5.86 16.23
CA VAL A 40 -0.64 5.32 16.07
C VAL A 40 -0.58 3.83 16.42
N GLN A 41 -1.19 3.43 17.55
CA GLN A 41 -1.21 2.03 17.98
C GLN A 41 -1.89 1.10 16.96
N ALA A 42 -3.00 1.53 16.35
CA ALA A 42 -3.70 0.73 15.36
C ALA A 42 -2.90 0.59 14.06
N ILE A 43 -2.13 1.62 13.69
CA ILE A 43 -1.18 1.57 12.57
C ILE A 43 -0.06 0.59 12.90
N ASP A 44 0.57 0.70 14.07
CA ASP A 44 1.66 -0.17 14.49
C ASP A 44 1.24 -1.65 14.54
N ASP A 45 0.04 -1.93 15.07
CA ASP A 45 -0.49 -3.30 15.14
C ASP A 45 -0.85 -3.84 13.76
N GLY A 46 -1.41 -3.00 12.88
CA GLY A 46 -1.65 -3.36 11.48
C GLY A 46 -0.36 -3.64 10.71
N MET A 47 0.69 -2.83 10.92
CA MET A 47 2.01 -3.07 10.33
C MET A 47 2.59 -4.40 10.80
N LYS A 48 2.53 -4.68 12.10
CA LYS A 48 3.00 -5.97 12.65
C LYS A 48 2.24 -7.15 12.06
N GLN A 49 0.92 -7.05 11.94
CA GLN A 49 0.09 -8.09 11.34
C GLN A 49 0.54 -8.38 9.90
N LEU A 50 0.67 -7.35 9.08
CA LEU A 50 1.09 -7.49 7.68
C LEU A 50 2.51 -8.07 7.53
N MET A 51 3.43 -7.68 8.42
CA MET A 51 4.80 -8.19 8.42
C MET A 51 4.91 -9.65 8.94
N GLN A 52 3.82 -10.28 9.39
CA GLN A 52 3.82 -11.73 9.65
C GLN A 52 3.89 -12.55 8.36
N ASN A 53 3.57 -11.95 7.21
CA ASN A 53 3.76 -12.61 5.92
C ASN A 53 5.26 -12.65 5.58
N PRO A 54 5.87 -13.84 5.42
CA PRO A 54 7.31 -13.96 5.18
C PRO A 54 7.76 -13.41 3.82
N GLN A 55 6.83 -13.14 2.90
CA GLN A 55 7.13 -12.52 1.61
C GLN A 55 7.14 -11.00 1.68
N ALA A 56 6.59 -10.39 2.75
CA ALA A 56 6.52 -8.94 2.87
C ALA A 56 7.90 -8.32 3.14
N THR A 57 8.31 -7.40 2.27
CA THR A 57 9.51 -6.57 2.43
C THR A 57 9.21 -5.33 3.27
N GLY A 58 7.98 -4.80 3.19
CA GLY A 58 7.56 -3.65 3.97
C GLY A 58 6.07 -3.34 3.85
N VAL A 59 5.66 -2.21 4.42
CA VAL A 59 4.28 -1.73 4.42
C VAL A 59 4.23 -0.25 4.03
N VAL A 60 3.35 0.10 3.09
CA VAL A 60 2.98 1.48 2.77
C VAL A 60 1.73 1.84 3.55
N VAL A 61 1.71 3.04 4.13
CA VAL A 61 0.61 3.57 4.94
C VAL A 61 0.02 4.77 4.24
N LEU A 62 -1.29 4.73 3.93
CA LEU A 62 -2.00 5.78 3.24
C LEU A 62 -3.22 6.21 4.04
N HIS A 63 -3.46 7.51 4.17
CA HIS A 63 -4.77 7.98 4.59
C HIS A 63 -5.79 7.68 3.49
N GLY A 64 -6.94 7.07 3.83
CA GLY A 64 -7.97 6.73 2.86
C GLY A 64 -8.45 7.94 2.04
N GLU A 65 -8.53 9.13 2.64
CA GLU A 65 -8.85 10.38 1.92
C GLU A 65 -7.78 10.73 0.86
N SER A 66 -6.49 10.52 1.15
CA SER A 66 -5.41 10.72 0.18
C SER A 66 -5.47 9.70 -0.96
N LEU A 67 -5.77 8.45 -0.65
CA LEU A 67 -5.94 7.40 -1.66
C LEU A 67 -7.11 7.72 -2.60
N GLN A 68 -8.24 8.16 -2.05
CA GLN A 68 -9.40 8.58 -2.84
C GLN A 68 -9.03 9.72 -3.79
N GLN A 69 -8.29 10.74 -3.31
CA GLN A 69 -7.86 11.86 -4.14
C GLN A 69 -6.96 11.42 -5.31
N LEU A 70 -6.06 10.44 -5.08
CA LEU A 70 -5.22 9.88 -6.13
C LEU A 70 -6.04 9.15 -7.19
N ILE A 71 -6.99 8.31 -6.76
CA ILE A 71 -7.90 7.59 -7.66
C ILE A 71 -8.73 8.58 -8.49
N ASP A 72 -9.32 9.58 -7.85
CA ASP A 72 -10.11 10.59 -8.53
C ASP A 72 -9.29 11.38 -9.55
N ALA A 73 -8.03 11.68 -9.25
CA ALA A 73 -7.13 12.37 -10.17
C ALA A 73 -6.79 11.50 -11.40
N TYR A 74 -6.51 10.21 -11.18
CA TYR A 74 -6.23 9.26 -12.25
C TYR A 74 -7.44 9.11 -13.19
N LEU A 75 -8.64 8.91 -12.62
CA LEU A 75 -9.87 8.74 -13.41
C LEU A 75 -10.20 9.98 -14.24
N ARG A 76 -10.05 11.19 -13.67
CA ARG A 76 -10.22 12.44 -14.43
C ARG A 76 -9.22 12.59 -15.58
N GLY A 77 -7.99 12.12 -15.40
CA GLY A 77 -6.96 12.15 -16.45
C GLY A 77 -7.20 11.12 -17.55
N ALA A 78 -7.89 10.02 -17.26
CA ALA A 78 -8.22 8.98 -18.24
C ALA A 78 -9.40 9.36 -19.16
N GLU A 79 -10.20 10.35 -18.78
CA GLU A 79 -11.34 10.86 -19.56
C GLU A 79 -10.98 12.01 -20.52
N ALA A 80 -9.73 12.49 -20.51
CA ALA A 80 -9.22 13.63 -21.30
C ALA A 80 -8.38 13.18 -22.51
#